data_AF-A0A1F3ER71-F1
#
_entry.id   AF-A0A1F3ER71-F1
#
_cell.length_a   1.000
_cell.length_b   1.000
_cell.length_c   1.000
_cell.angle_alpha   90.00
_cell.angle_beta   90.00
_cell.angle_gamma   90.00
#
_symmetry.space_group_name_H-M   'P 1'
#
loop_
_entity.id
_entity.type
_entity.pdbx_description
1 polymer ?
#
loop_
_entity_poly.entity_id
_entity_poly.type
_entity_poly.pdbx_seq_one_letter_code
_entity_poly.pdbx_strand_id
1 'polypeptide(L)' 'MFWGSFIFEFIGVLVRFLFQYVSNIFTKNRIKSFSEIWNGPDTKDPVDFVSYGFSNILIGFCVLMAFVWLTLKIF' A
#
# COMPACT_ATOMS: atom_id res chain seq x y z
N MET A 1 2.35 -13.59 7.32
CA MET A 1 3.27 -12.46 7.09
C MET A 1 4.65 -13.01 6.75
N PHE A 2 5.13 -12.78 5.53
CA PHE A 2 6.52 -13.02 5.19
C PHE A 2 7.35 -11.89 5.82
N TRP A 3 8.13 -12.17 6.86
CA TRP A 3 8.84 -11.13 7.63
C TRP A 3 9.79 -10.28 6.78
N GLY A 4 10.35 -10.84 5.70
CA GLY A 4 11.21 -10.11 4.76
C GLY A 4 10.48 -9.06 3.89
N SER A 5 9.17 -9.19 3.70
CA SER A 5 8.39 -8.26 2.85
C SER A 5 7.72 -7.15 3.63
N PHE A 6 7.89 -7.09 4.96
CA PHE A 6 7.17 -6.15 5.82
C PHE A 6 7.37 -4.68 5.44
N ILE A 7 8.60 -4.28 5.12
CA ILE A 7 8.91 -2.89 4.73
C ILE A 7 8.22 -2.53 3.40
N PHE A 8 8.25 -3.44 2.41
CA PHE A 8 7.58 -3.23 1.13
C PHE A 8 6.07 -3.15 1.30
N GLU A 9 5.49 -4.05 2.09
CA GLU A 9 4.07 -4.04 2.41
C GLU A 9 3.67 -2.74 3.11
N PHE A 10 4.45 -2.29 4.10
CA PHE A 10 4.26 -1.02 4.81
C PHE A 10 4.26 0.19 3.87
N ILE A 11 5.27 0.31 3.02
CA ILE A 11 5.36 1.40 2.05
C ILE A 11 4.18 1.34 1.07
N GLY A 12 3.83 0.14 0.61
CA GLY A 12 2.69 -0.08 -0.26
C GLY A 12 1.36 0.36 0.36
N VAL A 13 1.11 -0.04 1.61
CA VAL A 13 -0.10 0.38 2.34
C VAL A 13 -0.09 1.88 2.58
N LEU A 14 1.05 2.49 2.91
CA LEU A 14 1.17 3.93 3.08
C LEU A 14 0.79 4.69 1.80
N VAL A 15 1.32 4.26 0.65
CA VAL A 15 1.00 4.85 -0.66
C VAL A 15 -0.48 4.67 -0.99
N ARG A 16 -1.03 3.46 -0.76
CA ARG A 16 -2.45 3.16 -0.96
C ARG A 16 -3.34 4.02 -0.04
N PHE A 17 -2.92 4.26 1.20
CA PHE A 17 -3.61 5.12 2.15
C PHE A 17 -3.64 6.57 1.68
N LEU A 18 -2.50 7.13 1.27
CA LEU A 18 -2.44 8.49 0.73
C LEU A 18 -3.31 8.64 -0.53
N PHE A 19 -3.24 7.67 -1.44
CA PHE A 19 -4.05 7.68 -2.65
C PHE A 19 -5.56 7.63 -2.35
N GLN A 20 -5.98 6.73 -1.45
CA GLN A 20 -7.39 6.66 -1.03
C GLN A 20 -7.83 7.91 -0.26
N TYR A 21 -6.97 8.46 0.59
CA TYR A 21 -7.27 9.69 1.32
C TYR A 21 -7.57 10.84 0.36
N VAL A 22 -6.68 11.06 -0.62
CA VAL A 22 -6.84 12.10 -1.65
C VAL A 22 -8.09 11.82 -2.49
N SER A 23 -8.27 10.60 -3.00
CA SER A 23 -9.42 10.24 -3.84
C SER A 23 -10.76 10.40 -3.09
N ASN A 24 -10.83 10.01 -1.82
CA ASN A 24 -12.04 10.11 -1.02
C ASN A 24 -12.42 11.54 -0.64
N ILE A 25 -11.44 12.45 -0.53
CA ILE A 25 -11.71 13.89 -0.39
C ILE A 25 -12.47 14.42 -1.60
N PHE A 26 -12.05 14.07 -2.82
CA PHE A 26 -12.72 14.51 -4.05
C PHE A 26 -14.08 13.84 -4.24
N THR A 27 -14.20 12.56 -3.87
CA THR A 27 -15.43 11.78 -4.09
C THR A 27 -16.45 11.91 -2.95
N LYS A 28 -16.12 12.65 -1.87
CA LYS A 28 -16.91 12.75 -0.62
C LYS A 28 -17.26 11.39 0.01
N ASN A 29 -16.43 10.38 -0.22
CA ASN A 29 -16.58 9.05 0.37
C ASN A 29 -16.05 9.02 1.80
N ARG A 30 -16.46 8.01 2.59
CA ARG A 30 -15.90 7.77 3.94
C ARG A 30 -14.38 7.59 3.84
N ILE A 31 -13.64 8.44 4.53
CA ILE A 31 -12.19 8.30 4.68
C ILE A 31 -11.92 7.12 5.60
N LYS A 32 -11.26 6.09 5.07
CA LYS A 32 -10.81 4.93 5.87
C LYS A 32 -9.57 5.32 6.67
N SER A 33 -9.52 4.84 7.91
CA SER A 33 -8.33 4.97 8.76
C SER A 33 -7.19 4.10 8.23
N PHE A 34 -5.95 4.45 8.60
CA PHE A 34 -4.78 3.65 8.22
C PHE A 34 -4.91 2.19 8.69
N SER A 35 -5.40 1.97 9.92
CA SER A 35 -5.64 0.63 10.46
C SER A 35 -6.63 -0.18 9.62
N GLU A 36 -7.72 0.44 9.14
CA GLU A 36 -8.68 -0.23 8.25
C GLU A 36 -8.06 -0.62 6.90
N ILE A 37 -7.12 0.17 6.37
CA ILE A 37 -6.43 -0.16 5.11
C ILE A 37 -5.33 -1.21 5.35
N TRP A 38 -4.65 -1.17 6.49
CA TRP A 38 -3.61 -2.11 6.89
C TRP A 38 -4.16 -3.51 7.12
N ASN A 39 -5.28 -3.63 7.82
CA ASN A 39 -5.94 -4.91 8.09
C ASN A 39 -6.61 -5.51 6.85
N GLY A 40 -6.56 -4.81 5.71
CA GLY A 40 -7.10 -5.30 4.45
C GLY A 40 -8.62 -5.30 4.39
N PRO A 41 -9.19 -5.85 3.31
CA PRO A 41 -10.63 -5.93 3.14
C PRO A 41 -11.25 -6.92 4.12
N ASP A 42 -12.41 -6.58 4.67
CA ASP A 42 -13.21 -7.44 5.55
C ASP A 42 -13.92 -8.52 4.70
N THR A 43 -13.13 -9.45 4.17
CA THR A 43 -13.61 -10.60 3.37
C THR A 43 -13.31 -11.89 4.11
N LYS A 44 -14.21 -12.86 3.97
CA LYS A 44 -14.00 -14.23 4.46
C LYS A 44 -13.09 -15.05 3.54
N ASP A 45 -12.74 -14.51 2.36
CA ASP A 45 -11.92 -15.21 1.38
C ASP A 45 -10.42 -14.98 1.67
N PRO A 46 -9.68 -16.04 2.06
CA PRO A 46 -8.24 -15.92 2.32
C PRO A 46 -7.44 -15.54 1.05
N VAL A 47 -7.95 -15.87 -0.15
CA VAL A 47 -7.27 -15.53 -1.41
C VAL A 47 -7.27 -14.02 -1.64
N ASP A 48 -8.38 -13.34 -1.33
CA ASP A 48 -8.50 -11.89 -1.45
C ASP A 48 -7.56 -11.17 -0.46
N PHE A 49 -7.45 -11.68 0.76
CA PHE A 49 -6.54 -11.13 1.76
C PHE A 49 -5.07 -11.27 1.34
N VAL A 50 -4.67 -12.45 0.84
CA VAL A 50 -3.31 -12.68 0.35
C VAL A 50 -3.01 -11.82 -0.87
N SER A 51 -3.95 -11.73 -1.81
CA SER A 51 -3.81 -10.91 -3.02
C SER A 51 -3.68 -9.43 -2.68
N TYR A 52 -4.41 -8.97 -1.65
CA TYR A 52 -4.29 -7.60 -1.14
C TYR A 52 -2.90 -7.31 -0.57
N GLY A 53 -2.39 -8.19 0.30
CA GLY A 53 -1.04 -8.06 0.86
C GLY A 53 0.04 -8.07 -0.23
N PHE A 54 -0.07 -9.00 -1.18
CA PHE A 54 0.85 -9.09 -2.32
C PHE A 54 0.82 -7.84 -3.21
N SER A 55 -0.37 -7.29 -3.47
CA SER A 55 -0.53 -6.02 -4.20
C SER A 55 0.20 -4.88 -3.50
N ASN A 56 0.10 -4.79 -2.17
CA ASN A 56 0.81 -3.75 -1.42
C ASN A 56 2.33 -3.96 -1.48
N ILE A 57 2.82 -5.19 -1.35
CA ILE A 57 4.25 -5.51 -1.51
C ILE A 57 4.76 -5.04 -2.88
N LEU A 58 4.03 -5.33 -3.96
CA LEU A 58 4.39 -4.89 -5.31
C LEU A 58 4.43 -3.36 -5.43
N ILE A 59 3.42 -2.66 -4.89
CA ILE A 59 3.39 -1.19 -4.89
C ILE A 59 4.61 -0.63 -4.13
N GLY A 60 4.90 -1.16 -2.94
CA GLY A 60 6.03 -0.72 -2.15
C GLY A 60 7.37 -0.97 -2.84
N PHE A 61 7.53 -2.11 -3.53
CA PHE A 61 8.69 -2.40 -4.35
C PHE A 61 8.87 -1.38 -5.48
N CYS A 62 7.81 -1.10 -6.24
CA CYS A 62 7.85 -0.11 -7.32
C CYS A 62 8.22 1.29 -6.82
N VAL A 63 7.66 1.71 -5.68
CA VAL A 63 7.94 3.01 -5.08
C VAL A 63 9.38 3.11 -4.60
N LEU A 64 9.90 2.08 -3.94
CA LEU A 64 11.31 2.03 -3.53
C LEU A 64 12.26 2.06 -4.72
N MET A 65 11.98 1.29 -5.77
CA MET A 65 12.79 1.29 -7.00
C MET A 65 12.79 2.65 -7.68
N ALA A 66 11.63 3.32 -7.76
CA ALA A 66 11.53 4.67 -8.29
C ALA A 66 12.35 5.66 -7.45
N PHE A 67 12.30 5.55 -6.11
CA PHE A 67 13.08 6.40 -5.22
C PHE A 67 14.59 6.19 -5.41
N VAL A 68 15.05 4.94 -5.44
CA VAL A 68 16.46 4.60 -5.71
C VAL A 68 16.91 5.16 -7.06
N TRP A 69 16.11 4.96 -8.11
CA TRP A 69 16.41 5.48 -9.44
C TRP A 69 16.52 7.02 -9.45
N LEU A 70 15.60 7.73 -8.78
CA LEU A 70 15.66 9.18 -8.65
C LEU A 70 16.91 9.63 -7.89
N THR A 71 17.25 8.96 -6.78
CA THR A 71 18.47 9.30 -6.02
C THR A 71 19.73 9.14 -6.84
N LEU A 72 19.83 8.06 -7.64
CA LEU A 72 20.99 7.81 -8.51
C LEU A 72 21.08 8.75 -9.71
N LYS A 73 19.99 9.46 -10.05
CA LYS A 73 19.97 10.46 -11.13
C LYS A 73 20.30 11.86 -10.62
N ILE A 74 20.00 12.12 -9.35
CA ILE A 74 20.25 13.41 -8.70
C ILE A 74 21.70 13.50 -8.21
N PHE A 75 22.27 12.40 -7.73
CA PHE A 75 23.69 12.25 -7.40
C PHE A 75 24.51 11.79 -8.60
#